data_AF-A0A368H344-F1
#
_entry.id   AF-A0A368H344-F1
#
_cell.length_a   1.000
_cell.length_b   1.000
_cell.length_c   1.000
_cell.angle_alpha   90.00
_cell.angle_beta   90.00
_cell.angle_gamma   90.00
#
_symmetry.space_group_name_H-M   'P 1'
#
loop_
_entity.id
_entity.type
_entity.pdbx_description
1 polymer ?
#
loop_
_entity_poly.entity_id
_entity_poly.type
_entity_poly.pdbx_seq_one_letter_code
_entity_poly.pdbx_strand_id
1 'polypeptide(L)'
;MTSLIFVACAFSLLVIASSNEDVNIGKTKPGARCNKELGDKAINNPQARKLLFTELQIAKGQWNNLMASLKYSCELEKLAGTLVTEPAGNVEGPYEVITDAGTGILNLKDVVKKWKDQLQKMGQKKFAGCNYSKDNKQYKIACVFQ
;
A
#
# COMPACT_ATOMS: atom_id res chain seq x y z
N MET A 1 46.69 46.32 28.18
CA MET A 1 46.05 46.29 26.85
C MET A 1 45.83 44.84 26.48
N THR A 2 44.61 44.33 26.67
CA THR A 2 44.23 42.97 26.26
C THR A 2 42.81 43.04 25.73
N SER A 3 42.71 43.09 24.39
CA SER A 3 41.45 43.16 23.63
C SER A 3 40.74 41.81 23.67
N LEU A 4 39.48 41.80 24.11
CA LEU A 4 38.55 40.70 23.88
C LEU A 4 37.99 40.81 22.47
N ILE A 5 38.28 39.81 21.64
CA ILE A 5 37.77 39.69 20.27
C ILE A 5 36.37 39.06 20.34
N PHE A 6 35.36 39.79 19.86
CA PHE A 6 34.01 39.28 19.64
C PHE A 6 34.02 38.26 18.49
N VAL A 7 33.66 37.02 18.77
CA VAL A 7 33.40 36.00 17.74
C VAL A 7 31.99 36.25 17.19
N ALA A 8 31.92 36.85 16.00
CA ALA A 8 30.67 37.00 15.26
C ALA A 8 30.28 35.64 14.64
N CYS A 9 29.26 34.99 15.19
CA CYS A 9 28.63 33.83 14.56
C CYS A 9 27.93 34.27 13.28
N ALA A 10 28.55 33.99 12.13
CA ALA A 10 27.91 34.07 10.83
C ALA A 10 26.86 32.96 10.71
N PHE A 11 25.60 33.28 11.02
CA PHE A 11 24.46 32.46 10.63
C PHE A 11 24.33 32.51 9.11
N SER A 12 24.85 31.49 8.43
CA SER A 12 24.54 31.25 7.03
C SER A 12 23.08 30.80 6.93
N LEU A 13 22.19 31.72 6.55
CA LEU A 13 20.83 31.39 6.13
C LEU A 13 20.94 30.63 4.80
N LEU A 14 20.97 29.29 4.88
CA LEU A 14 20.72 28.44 3.72
C LEU A 14 19.24 28.60 3.36
N VAL A 15 18.94 29.47 2.41
CA VAL A 15 17.63 29.52 1.76
C VAL A 15 17.55 28.30 0.85
N ILE A 16 17.08 27.18 1.41
CA ILE A 16 16.62 26.06 0.60
C ILE A 16 15.28 26.50 0.01
N ALA A 17 15.31 26.97 -1.24
CA ALA A 17 14.10 27.08 -2.04
C ALA A 17 13.61 25.65 -2.31
N SER A 18 12.79 25.10 -1.41
CA SER A 18 11.97 23.95 -1.74
C SER A 18 10.99 24.41 -2.80
N SER A 19 11.19 23.94 -4.03
CA SER A 19 10.17 23.96 -5.07
C SER A 19 8.95 23.20 -4.51
N ASN A 20 7.99 23.95 -3.97
CA ASN A 20 6.67 23.43 -3.69
C ASN A 20 6.03 23.12 -5.04
N GLU A 21 6.24 21.92 -5.55
CA GLU A 21 5.22 21.32 -6.39
C GLU A 21 3.99 21.16 -5.50
N ASP A 22 3.05 22.08 -5.66
CA ASP A 22 1.68 21.97 -5.19
C ASP A 22 1.06 20.72 -5.82
N VAL A 23 1.39 19.55 -5.27
CA VAL A 23 0.58 18.36 -5.44
C VAL A 23 -0.70 18.68 -4.73
N ASN A 24 -1.68 19.07 -5.53
CA ASN A 24 -3.08 19.22 -5.17
C ASN A 24 -3.56 17.85 -4.64
N ILE A 25 -3.26 17.54 -3.38
CA ILE A 25 -3.84 16.43 -2.62
C ILE A 25 -5.26 16.88 -2.26
N GLY A 26 -6.07 17.05 -3.31
CA GLY A 26 -7.50 17.02 -3.19
C GLY A 26 -7.87 15.70 -2.51
N LYS A 27 -8.91 15.77 -1.68
CA LYS A 27 -9.48 14.70 -0.83
C LYS A 27 -10.06 13.54 -1.65
N THR A 28 -9.32 13.02 -2.63
CA THR A 28 -9.69 11.84 -3.40
C THR A 28 -9.47 10.62 -2.52
N LYS A 29 -10.56 9.93 -2.20
CA LYS A 29 -10.54 8.62 -1.53
C LYS A 29 -9.52 7.73 -2.26
N PRO A 30 -8.62 7.00 -1.58
CA PRO A 30 -7.56 6.21 -2.21
C PRO A 30 -8.03 5.34 -3.38
N GLY A 31 -9.24 4.79 -3.31
CA GLY A 31 -9.82 3.99 -4.39
C GLY A 31 -10.15 4.77 -5.69
N ALA A 32 -10.49 6.06 -5.60
CA ALA A 32 -10.72 6.89 -6.79
C ALA A 32 -9.41 7.18 -7.55
N ARG A 33 -8.30 7.28 -6.81
CA ARG A 33 -6.96 7.49 -7.37
C ARG A 33 -6.48 6.27 -8.14
N CYS A 34 -6.55 5.07 -7.55
CA CYS A 34 -6.06 3.87 -8.23
C CYS A 34 -6.88 3.52 -9.47
N ASN A 35 -8.19 3.76 -9.47
CA ASN A 35 -9.01 3.58 -10.68
C ASN A 35 -8.59 4.53 -11.82
N LYS A 36 -8.19 5.78 -11.49
CA LYS A 36 -7.70 6.74 -12.48
C LYS A 36 -6.32 6.36 -13.02
N GLU A 37 -5.44 5.82 -12.17
CA GLU A 37 -4.06 5.44 -12.55
C GLU A 37 -3.98 4.09 -13.27
N LEU A 38 -4.81 3.12 -12.89
CA LEU A 38 -4.70 1.72 -13.34
C LEU A 38 -5.77 1.31 -14.36
N GLY A 39 -6.86 2.07 -14.50
CA GLY A 39 -7.98 1.71 -15.36
C GLY A 39 -8.53 0.32 -15.04
N ASP A 40 -8.64 -0.54 -16.07
CA ASP A 40 -9.17 -1.90 -15.95
C ASP A 40 -8.28 -2.85 -15.12
N LYS A 41 -7.03 -2.45 -14.83
CA LYS A 41 -6.12 -3.22 -13.98
C LYS A 41 -6.38 -3.01 -12.49
N ALA A 42 -7.21 -2.04 -12.11
CA ALA A 42 -7.57 -1.79 -10.73
C ALA A 42 -8.68 -2.74 -10.25
N ILE A 43 -8.83 -2.90 -8.93
CA ILE A 43 -10.07 -3.43 -8.35
C ILE A 43 -11.20 -2.45 -8.67
N ASN A 44 -11.97 -2.79 -9.71
CA ASN A 44 -13.06 -1.96 -10.22
C ASN A 44 -14.22 -1.81 -9.21
N ASN A 45 -14.35 -2.71 -8.23
CA ASN A 45 -15.33 -2.65 -7.16
C ASN A 45 -14.77 -1.90 -5.92
N PRO A 46 -15.18 -0.66 -5.66
CA PRO A 46 -14.64 0.13 -4.55
C PRO A 46 -14.94 -0.46 -3.18
N GLN A 47 -16.06 -1.19 -3.04
CA GLN A 47 -16.41 -1.85 -1.78
C GLN A 47 -15.51 -3.06 -1.53
N ALA A 48 -15.19 -3.84 -2.57
CA ALA A 48 -14.24 -4.95 -2.46
C ALA A 48 -12.85 -4.45 -2.06
N ARG A 49 -12.37 -3.36 -2.69
CA ARG A 49 -11.09 -2.73 -2.32
C ARG A 49 -11.09 -2.27 -0.86
N LYS A 50 -12.13 -1.54 -0.45
CA LYS A 50 -12.27 -1.05 0.94
C LYS A 50 -12.29 -2.22 1.92
N LEU A 51 -13.10 -3.24 1.65
CA LEU A 51 -13.22 -4.42 2.49
C LEU A 51 -11.86 -5.09 2.66
N LEU A 52 -11.19 -5.40 1.56
CA LEU A 52 -9.88 -6.06 1.60
C LEU A 52 -8.87 -5.27 2.44
N PHE A 53 -8.78 -3.96 2.21
CA PHE A 53 -7.83 -3.12 2.93
C PHE A 53 -8.17 -2.96 4.42
N THR A 54 -9.45 -2.93 4.78
CA THR A 54 -9.89 -2.96 6.17
C THR A 54 -9.52 -4.28 6.84
N GLU A 55 -9.81 -5.42 6.21
CA GLU A 55 -9.51 -6.74 6.77
C GLU A 55 -7.98 -6.94 6.94
N LEU A 56 -7.15 -6.41 6.03
CA LEU A 56 -5.69 -6.46 6.18
C LEU A 56 -5.21 -5.68 7.40
N GLN A 57 -5.73 -4.47 7.63
CA GLN A 57 -5.38 -3.66 8.79
C GLN A 57 -5.80 -4.35 10.10
N ILE A 58 -6.98 -4.99 10.11
CA ILE A 58 -7.47 -5.77 11.25
C ILE A 58 -6.57 -6.97 11.49
N ALA A 59 -6.31 -7.79 10.46
CA ALA A 59 -5.51 -9.01 10.57
C ALA A 59 -4.06 -8.73 11.00
N LYS A 60 -3.48 -7.63 10.51
CA LYS A 60 -2.14 -7.18 10.90
C LYS A 60 -2.08 -6.57 12.32
N GLY A 61 -3.22 -6.36 12.97
CA GLY A 61 -3.29 -5.77 14.32
C GLY A 61 -3.04 -4.26 14.36
N GLN A 62 -3.14 -3.57 13.21
CA GLN A 62 -2.79 -2.16 13.06
C GLN A 62 -4.00 -1.21 13.05
N TRP A 63 -5.23 -1.74 13.12
CA TRP A 63 -6.48 -0.97 12.99
C TRP A 63 -6.61 0.20 13.98
N ASN A 64 -6.05 0.09 15.19
CA ASN A 64 -6.15 1.13 16.24
C ASN A 64 -4.83 1.86 16.52
N ASN A 65 -3.77 1.59 15.75
CA ASN A 65 -2.47 2.23 15.96
C ASN A 65 -2.18 3.21 14.83
N LEU A 66 -2.46 4.50 15.08
CA LEU A 66 -2.27 5.58 14.11
C LEU A 66 -0.83 5.64 13.54
N MET A 67 0.19 5.31 14.35
CA MET A 67 1.60 5.31 13.91
C MET A 67 2.00 4.05 13.12
N ALA A 68 1.25 2.96 13.26
CA ALA A 68 1.47 1.70 12.54
C ALA A 68 0.41 1.44 11.45
N SER A 69 -0.44 2.43 11.14
CA SER A 69 -1.51 2.23 10.17
C SER A 69 -0.95 1.90 8.78
N LEU A 70 -1.39 0.77 8.23
CA LEU A 70 -1.12 0.38 6.85
C LEU A 70 -1.70 1.45 5.92
N LYS A 71 -0.95 1.81 4.88
CA LYS A 71 -1.36 2.75 3.84
C LYS A 71 -1.58 2.01 2.53
N TYR A 72 -2.61 2.39 1.80
CA TYR A 72 -2.89 1.79 0.51
C TYR A 72 -2.01 2.41 -0.58
N SER A 73 -1.45 1.58 -1.46
CA SER A 73 -0.59 1.99 -2.57
C SER A 73 -1.10 1.46 -3.91
N CYS A 74 -1.37 2.35 -4.86
CA CYS A 74 -1.80 1.98 -6.21
C CYS A 74 -0.67 1.27 -6.99
N GLU A 75 0.59 1.63 -6.74
CA GLU A 75 1.77 0.95 -7.28
C GLU A 75 1.79 -0.53 -6.85
N LEU A 76 1.52 -0.79 -5.56
CA LEU A 76 1.45 -2.16 -5.04
C LEU A 76 0.19 -2.89 -5.52
N GLU A 77 -0.93 -2.20 -5.74
CA GLU A 77 -2.15 -2.78 -6.37
C GLU A 77 -1.86 -3.21 -7.81
N LYS A 78 -1.06 -2.42 -8.56
CA LYS A 78 -0.61 -2.76 -9.91
C LYS A 78 0.27 -4.00 -9.92
N LEU A 79 1.24 -4.10 -9.00
CA LEU A 79 2.08 -5.29 -8.84
C LEU A 79 1.26 -6.51 -8.43
N ALA A 80 0.33 -6.36 -7.49
CA ALA A 80 -0.60 -7.44 -7.14
C ALA A 80 -1.46 -7.87 -8.35
N GLY A 81 -1.79 -6.92 -9.24
CA GLY A 81 -2.50 -7.18 -10.48
C GLY A 81 -1.76 -8.14 -11.42
N THR A 82 -0.42 -8.08 -11.49
CA THR A 82 0.36 -8.99 -12.34
C THR A 82 0.39 -10.42 -11.77
N LEU A 83 0.24 -10.59 -10.46
CA LEU A 83 0.25 -11.90 -9.80
C LEU A 83 -1.05 -12.69 -9.98
N VAL A 84 -2.14 -12.02 -10.39
CA VAL A 84 -3.47 -12.63 -10.52
C VAL A 84 -3.90 -12.83 -11.98
N THR A 85 -3.01 -12.57 -12.95
CA THR A 85 -3.24 -12.87 -14.37
C THR A 85 -2.94 -14.32 -14.73
N GLU A 86 -3.24 -14.69 -15.98
CA GLU A 86 -2.71 -15.90 -16.61
C GLU A 86 -1.92 -15.54 -17.88
N PRO A 87 -0.62 -15.87 -17.96
CA PRO A 87 0.21 -16.43 -16.88
C PRO A 87 0.40 -15.44 -15.73
N ALA A 88 0.71 -15.95 -14.53
CA ALA A 88 1.09 -15.10 -13.42
C ALA A 88 2.43 -14.42 -13.71
N GLY A 89 2.50 -13.12 -13.48
CA GLY A 89 3.76 -12.37 -13.51
C GLY A 89 4.63 -12.66 -12.29
N ASN A 90 5.82 -12.07 -12.28
CA ASN A 90 6.72 -12.08 -11.14
C ASN A 90 6.79 -10.69 -10.52
N VAL A 91 7.00 -10.63 -9.20
CA VAL A 91 7.30 -9.40 -8.48
C VAL A 91 8.74 -9.51 -7.99
N GLU A 92 9.61 -8.64 -8.50
CA GLU A 92 11.01 -8.55 -8.11
C GLU A 92 11.24 -7.43 -7.09
N GLY A 93 12.20 -7.60 -6.18
CA GLY A 93 12.58 -6.58 -5.20
C GLY A 93 12.24 -6.95 -3.75
N PRO A 94 12.35 -5.99 -2.81
CA PRO A 94 12.21 -6.23 -1.36
C PRO A 94 10.75 -6.32 -0.89
N TYR A 95 9.88 -6.84 -1.76
CA TYR A 95 8.46 -6.94 -1.52
C TYR A 95 8.11 -8.24 -0.81
N GLU A 96 7.18 -8.14 0.13
CA GLU A 96 6.53 -9.31 0.71
C GLU A 96 5.24 -9.56 -0.04
N VAL A 97 4.98 -10.82 -0.39
CA VAL A 97 3.83 -11.22 -1.20
C VAL A 97 3.04 -12.29 -0.48
N ILE A 98 1.72 -12.10 -0.41
CA ILE A 98 0.79 -13.16 0.00
C ILE A 98 -0.20 -13.40 -1.14
N THR A 99 -0.41 -14.66 -1.46
CA THR A 99 -1.38 -15.10 -2.48
C THR A 99 -2.31 -16.17 -1.94
N ASP A 100 -3.53 -16.23 -2.48
CA ASP A 100 -4.46 -17.34 -2.30
C ASP A 100 -5.16 -17.59 -3.63
N ALA A 101 -5.50 -18.84 -3.90
CA ALA A 101 -6.22 -19.25 -5.08
C ALA A 101 -7.13 -20.44 -4.73
N GLY A 102 -8.28 -20.51 -5.39
CA GLY A 102 -9.22 -21.58 -5.13
C GLY A 102 -10.35 -21.63 -6.14
N THR A 103 -11.18 -22.65 -6.00
CA THR A 103 -12.39 -22.83 -6.80
C THR A 103 -13.60 -22.18 -6.13
N GLY A 104 -14.58 -21.76 -6.93
CA GLY A 104 -15.87 -21.24 -6.46
C GLY A 104 -15.86 -19.74 -6.13
N ILE A 105 -16.78 -19.35 -5.24
CA ILE A 105 -17.04 -17.94 -4.94
C ILE A 105 -15.94 -17.38 -4.01
N LEU A 106 -15.27 -16.32 -4.45
CA LEU A 106 -14.30 -15.59 -3.65
C LEU A 106 -14.96 -14.91 -2.43
N ASN A 107 -14.58 -15.34 -1.23
CA ASN A 107 -14.86 -14.63 0.02
C ASN A 107 -13.60 -13.92 0.54
N LEU A 108 -13.54 -12.60 0.37
CA LEU A 108 -12.40 -11.77 0.74
C LEU A 108 -12.07 -11.84 2.24
N LYS A 109 -13.09 -11.92 3.11
CA LYS A 109 -12.87 -11.96 4.57
C LYS A 109 -12.20 -13.26 4.98
N ASP A 110 -12.68 -14.38 4.45
CA ASP A 110 -12.15 -15.71 4.78
C ASP A 110 -10.71 -15.85 4.30
N VAL A 111 -10.40 -15.36 3.09
CA VAL A 111 -9.03 -15.33 2.58
C VAL A 111 -8.11 -14.53 3.52
N VAL A 112 -8.46 -13.29 3.85
CA VAL A 112 -7.60 -12.45 4.70
C VAL A 112 -7.47 -13.02 6.12
N LYS A 113 -8.52 -13.67 6.64
CA LYS A 113 -8.47 -14.37 7.93
C LYS A 113 -7.43 -15.51 7.93
N LYS A 114 -7.31 -16.28 6.85
CA LYS A 114 -6.28 -17.32 6.71
C LYS A 114 -4.87 -16.74 6.77
N TRP A 115 -4.69 -15.52 6.27
CA TRP A 115 -3.40 -14.84 6.22
C TRP A 115 -2.97 -14.19 7.53
N LYS A 116 -3.80 -14.21 8.59
CA LYS A 116 -3.56 -13.48 9.83
C LYS A 116 -2.15 -13.68 10.37
N ASP A 117 -1.70 -14.92 10.51
CA ASP A 117 -0.40 -15.23 11.09
C ASP A 117 0.76 -14.76 10.21
N GLN A 118 0.62 -14.84 8.88
CA GLN A 118 1.60 -14.31 7.93
C GLN A 118 1.67 -12.78 8.00
N LEU A 119 0.52 -12.10 8.03
CA LEU A 119 0.42 -10.64 8.11
C LEU A 119 1.03 -10.09 9.41
N GLN A 120 0.85 -10.80 10.52
CA GLN A 120 1.47 -10.45 11.80
C GLN A 120 2.99 -10.61 11.77
N LYS A 121 3.52 -11.66 11.11
CA LYS A 121 4.96 -11.89 10.96
C LYS A 121 5.64 -10.88 10.03
N MET A 122 4.92 -10.24 9.11
CA MET A 122 5.45 -9.20 8.21
C MET A 122 5.86 -7.89 8.91
N GLY A 123 5.76 -7.79 10.24
CA GLY A 123 6.35 -6.69 11.00
C GLY A 123 5.89 -5.30 10.56
N GLN A 124 6.84 -4.37 10.36
CA GLN A 124 6.57 -2.94 10.15
C GLN A 124 6.28 -2.52 8.70
N LYS A 125 5.97 -3.43 7.77
CA LYS A 125 5.53 -3.05 6.41
C LYS A 125 4.34 -2.08 6.49
N LYS A 126 4.49 -0.89 5.92
CA LYS A 126 3.55 0.23 6.08
C LYS A 126 2.70 0.46 4.84
N PHE A 127 3.06 -0.12 3.70
CA PHE A 127 2.30 0.00 2.47
C PHE A 127 1.79 -1.36 2.03
N ALA A 128 0.57 -1.37 1.51
CA ALA A 128 0.01 -2.53 0.86
C ALA A 128 -0.80 -2.13 -0.36
N GLY A 129 -0.83 -3.02 -1.34
CA GLY A 129 -1.76 -2.97 -2.45
C GLY A 129 -2.08 -4.38 -2.88
N CYS A 130 -3.32 -4.58 -3.32
CA CYS A 130 -3.83 -5.92 -3.58
C CYS A 130 -4.75 -5.92 -4.78
N ASN A 131 -4.86 -7.09 -5.40
CA ASN A 131 -5.71 -7.30 -6.56
C ASN A 131 -6.24 -8.74 -6.56
N TYR A 132 -7.31 -8.98 -7.32
CA TYR A 132 -7.85 -10.32 -7.50
C TYR A 132 -8.41 -10.49 -8.91
N SER A 133 -8.29 -11.71 -9.43
CA SER A 133 -9.06 -12.17 -10.59
C SER A 133 -10.05 -13.22 -10.13
N LYS A 134 -11.24 -13.22 -10.72
CA LYS A 134 -12.25 -14.24 -10.46
C LYS A 134 -13.11 -14.46 -11.69
N ASP A 135 -13.53 -15.70 -11.85
CA ASP A 135 -14.62 -16.09 -12.74
C ASP A 135 -15.61 -16.99 -11.97
N ASN A 136 -16.54 -17.64 -12.68
CA ASN A 136 -17.56 -18.48 -12.06
C ASN A 136 -16.99 -19.81 -11.51
N LYS A 137 -15.72 -20.14 -11.77
CA LYS A 137 -15.09 -21.42 -11.44
C LYS A 137 -13.94 -21.25 -10.47
N GLN A 138 -13.18 -20.16 -10.56
CA GLN A 138 -11.95 -19.97 -9.79
C GLN A 138 -11.69 -18.51 -9.43
N TYR A 139 -10.84 -18.33 -8.43
CA TYR A 139 -10.28 -17.04 -8.07
C TYR A 139 -8.78 -17.12 -7.82
N LYS A 140 -8.11 -15.99 -8.01
CA LYS A 140 -6.77 -15.71 -7.50
C LYS A 140 -6.79 -14.35 -6.83
N ILE A 141 -6.05 -14.22 -5.74
CA ILE A 141 -5.91 -12.97 -5.03
C ILE A 141 -4.48 -12.83 -4.53
N ALA A 142 -3.95 -11.62 -4.64
CA ALA A 142 -2.60 -11.29 -4.20
C ALA A 142 -2.59 -9.96 -3.46
N CYS A 143 -1.71 -9.86 -2.47
CA CYS A 143 -1.36 -8.62 -1.79
C CYS A 143 0.16 -8.49 -1.75
N VAL A 144 0.65 -7.29 -2.08
CA VAL A 144 2.06 -6.93 -2.07
C VAL A 144 2.28 -5.88 -0.98
N PHE A 145 3.35 -6.04 -0.19
CA PHE A 145 3.65 -5.21 0.96
C PHE A 145 5.06 -4.60 0.89
N GLN A 146 5.19 -3.38 1.39
CA GLN A 146 6.45 -2.64 1.48
C GLN A 146 6.61 -1.90 2.81
#